data_AF-A0A7V5GAA5-F1
#
_entry.id   AF-A0A7V5GAA5-F1
#
_cell.length_a   1.000
_cell.length_b   1.000
_cell.length_c   1.000
_cell.angle_alpha   90.00
_cell.angle_beta   90.00
_cell.angle_gamma   90.00
#
_symmetry.space_group_name_H-M   'P 1'
#
loop_
_entity.id
_entity.type
_entity.pdbx_description
1 polymer ?
#
loop_
_entity_poly.entity_id
_entity_poly.type
_entity_poly.pdbx_seq_one_letter_code
_entity_poly.pdbx_strand_id
1 'polypeptide(L)'
;MGKDIKKFSELRLDTITKNWVVVASKRSSRPEDFSIKKKVLEENHHSCAFCHLGIQEKPKLIYLNNEHHNEVVKDGQSGSVDWVDNWDVIVLSNKYPAFSPGNVLNKKEIGPYYVMDGIGFQEVIITRDHYSPVAKLSLGVIKKMVDAYQERYLDLMNEKLVNYISIFQNHGYEAGASIVHPHSQIIAVPVFDPSLIDSIEGAKRYYQKYQECGHCVQLKWDLKNSQRIIFENDKFVALCPFASRTAFEIKIIPKEHQPYFERIKDDD
;
A
#
# COMPACT_ATOMS: atom_id res chain seq x y z
N MET A 1 -19.82 1.90 -32.34
CA MET A 1 -18.57 2.65 -32.64
C MET A 1 -17.44 1.64 -32.75
N GLY A 2 -16.88 1.47 -33.95
CA GLY A 2 -15.81 0.50 -34.18
C GLY A 2 -14.56 0.84 -33.35
N LYS A 3 -14.04 -0.10 -32.58
CA LYS A 3 -12.72 0.05 -31.97
C LYS A 3 -11.71 -0.02 -33.10
N ASP A 4 -11.09 1.11 -33.46
CA ASP A 4 -9.90 1.11 -34.30
C ASP A 4 -8.85 0.21 -33.66
N ILE A 5 -8.67 -0.98 -34.24
CA ILE A 5 -7.70 -1.94 -33.76
C ILE A 5 -6.33 -1.37 -34.13
N LYS A 6 -5.63 -0.79 -33.14
CA LYS A 6 -4.30 -0.21 -33.33
C LYS A 6 -3.40 -1.21 -34.06
N LYS A 7 -2.88 -0.79 -35.22
CA LYS A 7 -2.06 -1.62 -36.12
C LYS A 7 -0.77 -2.08 -35.44
N PHE A 8 -0.18 -1.21 -34.61
CA PHE A 8 1.08 -1.42 -33.90
C PHE A 8 0.90 -1.29 -32.38
N SER A 9 1.82 -1.89 -31.62
CA SER A 9 1.97 -1.62 -30.18
C SER A 9 2.46 -0.18 -29.96
N GLU A 10 2.10 0.39 -28.81
CA GLU A 10 2.51 1.75 -28.43
C GLU A 10 3.65 1.70 -27.41
N LEU A 11 4.58 2.65 -27.52
CA LEU A 11 5.50 2.98 -26.44
C LEU A 11 5.00 4.26 -25.77
N ARG A 12 4.74 4.20 -24.47
CA ARG A 12 4.28 5.34 -23.68
C ARG A 12 5.34 5.73 -22.68
N LEU A 13 5.70 7.00 -22.66
CA LEU A 13 6.67 7.55 -21.72
C LEU A 13 5.93 8.07 -20.48
N ASP A 14 6.34 7.64 -19.30
CA ASP A 14 6.03 8.37 -18.07
C ASP A 14 6.90 9.63 -18.00
N THR A 15 6.27 10.80 -18.04
CA THR A 15 6.99 12.08 -18.06
C THR A 15 7.69 12.41 -16.75
N ILE A 16 7.38 11.73 -15.64
CA ILE A 16 8.03 11.90 -14.34
C ILE A 16 9.22 10.96 -14.22
N THR A 17 8.97 9.65 -14.20
CA THR A 17 10.02 8.64 -13.99
C THR A 17 10.94 8.45 -15.20
N LYS A 18 10.52 8.91 -16.40
CA LYS A 18 11.20 8.70 -17.69
C LYS A 18 11.24 7.24 -18.16
N ASN A 19 10.45 6.37 -17.53
CA ASN A 19 10.31 4.99 -17.95
C ASN A 19 9.43 4.88 -19.20
N TRP A 20 9.88 4.07 -20.15
CA TRP A 20 9.08 3.68 -21.31
C TRP A 20 8.30 2.40 -21.01
N VAL A 21 7.02 2.40 -21.35
CA VAL A 21 6.12 1.26 -21.17
C VAL A 21 5.56 0.83 -22.52
N VAL A 22 5.66 -0.47 -22.81
CA VAL A 22 5.08 -1.07 -24.01
C VAL A 22 3.64 -1.45 -23.76
N VAL A 23 2.74 -0.91 -24.58
CA VAL A 23 1.31 -1.24 -24.59
C VAL A 23 1.01 -2.04 -25.86
N ALA A 24 0.94 -3.37 -25.70
CA ALA A 24 0.74 -4.32 -26.80
C ALA A 24 -0.55 -5.13 -26.61
N SER A 25 -1.70 -4.52 -26.91
CA SER A 25 -3.03 -5.12 -26.68
C SER A 25 -3.26 -6.47 -27.36
N LYS A 26 -2.57 -6.76 -28.48
CA LYS A 26 -2.67 -8.06 -29.18
C LYS A 26 -2.02 -9.23 -28.43
N ARG A 27 -1.17 -8.97 -27.42
CA ARG A 27 -0.52 -10.04 -26.64
C ARG A 27 -1.50 -10.85 -25.80
N SER A 28 -2.66 -10.32 -25.46
CA SER A 28 -3.70 -11.06 -24.72
C SER A 28 -4.35 -12.17 -25.55
N SER A 29 -4.13 -12.21 -26.87
CA SER A 29 -4.67 -13.24 -27.77
C SER A 29 -3.69 -14.39 -28.06
N ARG A 30 -2.55 -14.44 -27.35
CA ARG A 30 -1.58 -15.53 -27.51
C ARG A 30 -2.15 -16.82 -26.90
N PRO A 31 -2.01 -17.99 -27.56
CA PRO A 31 -2.40 -19.28 -26.97
C PRO A 31 -1.78 -19.49 -25.59
N GLU A 32 -2.58 -19.88 -24.60
CA GLU A 32 -2.16 -20.14 -23.22
C GLU A 32 -1.53 -21.53 -23.09
N ASP A 33 -0.41 -21.77 -23.77
CA ASP A 33 0.33 -23.04 -23.66
C ASP A 33 0.94 -23.27 -22.25
N PHE A 34 0.86 -22.26 -21.37
CA PHE A 34 1.41 -22.24 -20.01
C PHE A 34 0.36 -21.83 -18.96
N SER A 35 -0.91 -22.20 -19.12
CA SER A 35 -1.92 -21.99 -18.07
C SER A 35 -1.56 -22.80 -16.82
N ILE A 36 -0.89 -22.15 -15.87
CA ILE A 36 -0.61 -22.73 -14.56
C ILE A 36 -1.96 -22.82 -13.83
N LYS A 37 -2.36 -24.02 -13.40
CA LYS A 37 -3.55 -24.19 -12.56
C LYS A 37 -3.44 -23.25 -11.36
N LYS A 38 -4.43 -22.37 -11.17
CA LYS A 38 -4.50 -21.48 -10.02
C LYS A 38 -4.41 -22.28 -8.74
N LYS A 39 -3.32 -22.11 -8.00
CA LYS A 39 -3.19 -22.65 -6.65
C LYS A 39 -3.98 -21.71 -5.74
N VAL A 40 -5.05 -22.23 -5.16
CA VAL A 40 -5.86 -21.50 -4.17
C VAL A 40 -5.25 -21.79 -2.80
N LEU A 41 -5.10 -20.76 -1.97
CA LEU A 41 -4.72 -20.95 -0.58
C LEU A 41 -5.86 -21.69 0.14
N GLU A 42 -5.53 -22.71 0.93
CA GLU A 42 -6.55 -23.38 1.74
C GLU A 42 -7.07 -22.42 2.82
N GLU A 43 -8.39 -22.20 2.80
CA GLU A 43 -9.08 -21.34 3.74
C GLU A 43 -9.44 -22.15 4.98
N ASN A 44 -8.79 -21.87 6.12
CA ASN A 44 -9.13 -22.51 7.38
C ASN A 44 -9.21 -21.47 8.50
N HIS A 45 -10.43 -21.05 8.81
CA HIS A 45 -10.72 -20.09 9.87
C HIS A 45 -10.27 -20.61 11.25
N HIS A 46 -10.45 -21.90 11.54
CA HIS A 46 -10.14 -22.48 12.85
C HIS A 46 -8.65 -22.49 13.20
N SER A 47 -7.78 -22.51 12.19
CA SER A 47 -6.33 -22.42 12.39
C SER A 47 -5.78 -21.03 12.09
N CYS A 48 -6.64 -20.04 11.86
CA CYS A 48 -6.21 -18.70 11.46
C CYS A 48 -5.63 -17.95 12.66
N ALA A 49 -4.35 -17.58 12.55
CA ALA A 49 -3.63 -16.84 13.58
C ALA A 49 -4.18 -15.43 13.84
N PHE A 50 -4.94 -14.86 12.87
CA PHE A 50 -5.54 -13.53 12.96
C PHE A 50 -6.98 -13.56 13.49
N CYS A 51 -7.67 -14.71 13.43
CA CYS A 51 -8.94 -14.92 14.13
C CYS A 51 -8.73 -15.24 15.61
N HIS A 52 -7.64 -15.96 15.93
CA HIS A 52 -7.31 -16.40 17.28
C HIS A 52 -6.17 -15.58 17.87
N LEU A 53 -6.46 -14.33 18.23
CA LEU A 53 -5.44 -13.36 18.69
C LEU A 53 -4.78 -13.72 20.04
N GLY A 54 -5.35 -14.65 20.82
CA GLY A 54 -4.80 -15.06 22.12
C GLY A 54 -3.39 -15.66 22.06
N ILE A 55 -2.90 -16.02 20.87
CA ILE A 55 -1.53 -16.52 20.63
C ILE A 55 -0.58 -15.44 20.06
N GLN A 56 -1.04 -14.20 19.92
CA GLN A 56 -0.28 -13.07 19.38
C GLN A 56 0.35 -12.23 20.48
N GLU A 57 1.34 -11.42 20.09
CA GLU A 57 1.88 -10.37 20.95
C GLU A 57 0.83 -9.30 21.26
N LYS A 58 1.13 -8.44 22.23
CA LYS A 58 0.27 -7.30 22.55
C LYS A 58 0.09 -6.40 21.32
N PRO A 59 -1.15 -6.03 20.96
CA PRO A 59 -1.43 -5.10 19.88
C PRO A 59 -0.80 -3.75 20.12
N LYS A 60 -0.35 -3.13 19.03
CA LYS A 60 0.14 -1.75 19.00
C LYS A 60 -1.01 -0.75 18.98
N LEU A 61 -2.10 -1.13 18.32
CA LEU A 61 -3.27 -0.29 18.11
C LEU A 61 -4.51 -1.18 17.94
N ILE A 62 -5.63 -0.79 18.55
CA ILE A 62 -6.93 -1.44 18.37
C ILE A 62 -7.99 -0.38 18.13
N TYR A 63 -8.74 -0.49 17.03
CA TYR A 63 -9.99 0.24 16.82
C TYR A 63 -11.15 -0.66 17.18
N LEU A 64 -11.93 -0.25 18.18
CA LEU A 64 -13.09 -1.01 18.64
C LEU A 64 -14.27 -0.92 17.66
N ASN A 65 -15.10 -1.96 17.64
CA ASN A 65 -16.36 -1.97 16.91
C ASN A 65 -17.44 -1.28 17.75
N ASN A 66 -17.39 0.06 17.75
CA ASN A 66 -18.40 0.91 18.34
C ASN A 66 -18.96 1.81 17.24
N GLU A 67 -20.29 1.87 17.08
CA GLU A 67 -20.96 2.66 16.02
C GLU A 67 -20.80 4.18 16.19
N HIS A 68 -20.36 4.64 17.38
CA HIS A 68 -20.41 6.06 17.75
C HIS A 68 -19.12 6.65 18.31
N HIS A 69 -18.05 5.87 18.54
CA HIS A 69 -16.78 6.39 19.06
C HIS A 69 -15.57 5.60 18.53
N ASN A 70 -14.55 6.33 18.06
CA ASN A 70 -13.21 5.81 17.82
C ASN A 70 -12.51 5.62 19.18
N GLU A 71 -12.95 4.62 19.94
CA GLU A 71 -12.19 4.20 21.11
C GLU A 71 -10.96 3.43 20.62
N VAL A 72 -9.80 4.03 20.88
CA VAL A 72 -8.50 3.55 20.42
C VAL A 72 -7.69 3.12 21.63
N VAL A 73 -7.30 1.84 21.65
CA VAL A 73 -6.40 1.31 22.69
C VAL A 73 -4.99 1.25 22.13
N LYS A 74 -4.06 2.01 22.74
CA LYS A 74 -2.63 2.03 22.39
C LYS A 74 -1.80 1.20 23.37
N ASP A 75 -0.62 0.76 22.91
CA ASP A 75 0.35 0.00 23.70
C ASP A 75 0.63 0.68 25.07
N GLY A 76 0.63 -0.12 26.14
CA GLY A 76 0.87 0.36 27.53
C GLY A 76 -0.35 0.85 28.31
N GLN A 77 -1.55 0.96 27.72
CA GLN A 77 -2.77 1.38 28.42
C GLN A 77 -3.70 0.21 28.84
N SER A 78 -3.38 -1.03 28.49
CA SER A 78 -4.21 -2.19 28.81
C SER A 78 -3.83 -2.82 30.16
N GLY A 79 -4.70 -2.61 31.15
CA GLY A 79 -4.86 -3.56 32.26
C GLY A 79 -5.24 -4.94 31.71
N SER A 80 -4.87 -5.99 32.45
CA SER A 80 -5.13 -7.42 32.23
C SER A 80 -6.05 -7.85 31.07
N VAL A 81 -5.44 -8.38 30.00
CA VAL A 81 -5.70 -9.63 29.23
C VAL A 81 -7.12 -10.25 29.19
N ASP A 82 -8.20 -9.48 29.17
CA ASP A 82 -9.49 -9.97 28.63
C ASP A 82 -9.66 -9.37 27.23
N TRP A 83 -9.21 -10.11 26.22
CA TRP A 83 -9.16 -9.62 24.84
C TRP A 83 -10.55 -9.32 24.32
N VAL A 84 -10.71 -8.07 23.91
CA VAL A 84 -11.93 -7.44 23.44
C VAL A 84 -12.42 -8.14 22.19
N ASP A 85 -13.45 -8.98 22.31
CA ASP A 85 -14.18 -9.60 21.18
C ASP A 85 -14.94 -8.56 20.32
N ASN A 86 -14.59 -7.28 20.42
CA ASN A 86 -15.28 -6.15 19.85
C ASN A 86 -14.33 -5.18 19.14
N TRP A 87 -13.59 -5.66 18.14
CA TRP A 87 -12.69 -4.85 17.31
C TRP A 87 -13.08 -4.87 15.83
N ASP A 88 -12.68 -3.84 15.09
CA ASP A 88 -12.81 -3.76 13.63
C ASP A 88 -11.45 -3.86 12.94
N VAL A 89 -10.46 -3.15 13.47
CA VAL A 89 -9.08 -3.10 12.97
C VAL A 89 -8.10 -3.26 14.13
N ILE A 90 -7.08 -4.10 13.93
CA ILE A 90 -6.02 -4.32 14.91
C ILE A 90 -4.65 -4.27 14.24
N VAL A 91 -3.68 -3.68 14.93
CA VAL A 91 -2.28 -3.61 14.49
C VAL A 91 -1.41 -4.43 15.43
N LEU A 92 -0.63 -5.35 14.86
CA LEU A 92 0.32 -6.20 15.58
C LEU A 92 1.72 -6.06 14.98
N SER A 93 2.75 -6.30 15.78
CA SER A 93 4.10 -6.61 15.26
C SER A 93 4.02 -7.86 14.39
N ASN A 94 4.77 -7.89 13.28
CA ASN A 94 4.89 -9.11 12.50
C ASN A 94 5.71 -10.15 13.29
N LYS A 95 5.18 -11.38 13.41
CA LYS A 95 5.82 -12.48 14.15
C LYS A 95 7.12 -12.99 13.52
N TYR A 96 7.28 -12.81 12.20
CA TYR A 96 8.45 -13.23 11.44
C TYR A 96 8.98 -12.05 10.62
N PRO A 97 9.49 -11.01 11.29
CA PRO A 97 9.82 -9.78 10.59
C PRO A 97 11.14 -9.94 9.82
N ALA A 98 11.20 -9.37 8.61
CA ALA A 98 12.43 -9.31 7.83
C ALA A 98 13.44 -8.28 8.40
N PHE A 99 12.93 -7.32 9.18
CA PHE A 99 13.70 -6.25 9.81
C PHE A 99 13.43 -6.22 11.31
N SER A 100 14.46 -6.03 12.12
CA SER A 100 14.34 -6.00 13.58
C SER A 100 14.58 -4.59 14.13
N PRO A 101 13.84 -4.16 15.17
CA PRO A 101 14.10 -2.88 15.81
C PRO A 101 15.53 -2.79 16.34
N GLY A 102 16.17 -1.63 16.20
CA GLY A 102 17.50 -1.41 16.75
C GLY A 102 17.90 0.05 16.71
N ASN A 103 18.82 0.43 17.60
CA ASN A 103 19.25 1.82 17.78
C ASN A 103 20.56 2.16 17.06
N VAL A 104 21.27 1.15 16.57
CA VAL A 104 22.56 1.29 15.91
C VAL A 104 22.50 0.53 14.60
N LEU A 105 22.81 1.21 13.49
CA LEU A 105 22.92 0.61 12.17
C LEU A 105 24.39 0.34 11.86
N ASN A 106 24.83 -0.91 11.99
CA ASN A 106 26.18 -1.27 11.58
C ASN A 106 26.23 -1.39 10.05
N LYS A 107 27.28 -0.82 9.47
CA LYS A 107 27.57 -0.88 8.04
C LYS A 107 28.98 -1.42 7.86
N LYS A 108 29.15 -2.28 6.85
CA LYS A 108 30.41 -2.93 6.53
C LYS A 108 30.64 -2.92 5.03
N GLU A 109 31.88 -2.68 4.65
CA GLU A 109 32.36 -2.92 3.29
C GLU A 109 32.94 -4.33 3.16
N ILE A 110 32.62 -5.00 2.06
CA ILE A 110 33.19 -6.28 1.65
C ILE A 110 33.67 -6.11 0.21
N GLY A 111 34.92 -5.67 0.03
CA GLY A 111 35.42 -5.31 -1.30
C GLY A 111 34.63 -4.14 -1.90
N PRO A 112 34.08 -4.24 -3.13
CA PRO A 112 33.25 -3.18 -3.74
C PRO A 112 31.80 -3.17 -3.23
N TYR A 113 31.44 -4.09 -2.33
CA TYR A 113 30.07 -4.27 -1.85
C TYR A 113 29.87 -3.64 -0.48
N TYR A 114 28.64 -3.21 -0.22
CA TYR A 114 28.21 -2.68 1.07
C TYR A 114 27.15 -3.61 1.68
N VAL A 115 27.29 -3.88 2.96
CA VAL A 115 26.30 -4.62 3.76
C VAL A 115 25.94 -3.77 4.98
N MET A 116 24.67 -3.82 5.38
CA MET A 116 24.20 -3.19 6.60
C MET A 116 23.24 -4.12 7.34
N ASP A 117 23.08 -3.90 8.63
CA ASP A 117 22.11 -4.64 9.44
C ASP A 117 20.68 -4.42 8.92
N GLY A 118 19.84 -5.46 9.01
CA GLY A 118 18.41 -5.40 8.70
C GLY A 118 17.61 -4.71 9.80
N ILE A 119 17.93 -3.45 10.09
CA ILE A 119 17.19 -2.64 11.08
C ILE A 119 15.91 -2.09 10.47
N GLY A 120 14.82 -2.15 11.22
CA GLY A 120 13.53 -1.60 10.82
C GLY A 120 12.38 -2.20 11.61
N PHE A 121 11.17 -1.89 11.18
CA PHE A 121 9.93 -2.35 11.80
C PHE A 121 9.05 -3.00 10.75
N GLN A 122 8.36 -4.07 11.14
CA GLN A 122 7.36 -4.72 10.31
C GLN A 122 6.11 -5.00 11.13
N GLU A 123 4.99 -4.48 10.66
CA GLU A 123 3.69 -4.58 11.34
C GLU A 123 2.64 -5.13 10.38
N VAL A 124 1.60 -5.73 10.95
CA VAL A 124 0.42 -6.21 10.21
C VAL A 124 -0.82 -5.49 10.72
N ILE A 125 -1.68 -5.07 9.79
CA ILE A 125 -2.96 -4.41 10.05
C ILE A 125 -4.05 -5.33 9.57
N ILE A 126 -4.87 -5.78 10.49
CA ILE A 126 -5.81 -6.87 10.28
C ILE A 126 -7.22 -6.31 10.46
N THR A 127 -8.12 -6.66 9.54
CA THR A 127 -9.56 -6.39 9.69
C THR A 127 -10.26 -7.62 10.24
N ARG A 128 -11.32 -7.46 11.04
CA ARG A 128 -11.91 -8.60 11.76
C ARG A 128 -12.49 -9.71 10.89
N ASP A 129 -13.18 -9.35 9.82
CA ASP A 129 -13.83 -10.31 8.94
C ASP A 129 -12.77 -11.10 8.16
N HIS A 130 -12.73 -12.41 8.40
CA HIS A 130 -11.81 -13.35 7.77
C HIS A 130 -12.01 -13.47 6.24
N TYR A 131 -13.22 -13.22 5.74
CA TYR A 131 -13.62 -13.50 4.37
C TYR A 131 -13.82 -12.24 3.53
N SER A 132 -14.02 -11.08 4.16
CA SER A 132 -14.31 -9.85 3.44
C SER A 132 -13.04 -9.14 3.01
N PRO A 133 -12.67 -9.15 1.70
CA PRO A 133 -11.60 -8.29 1.21
C PRO A 133 -11.98 -6.82 1.41
N VAL A 134 -11.00 -5.91 1.36
CA VAL A 134 -11.19 -4.47 1.56
C VAL A 134 -12.35 -3.90 0.74
N ALA A 135 -12.52 -4.36 -0.50
CA ALA A 135 -13.59 -3.92 -1.39
C ALA A 135 -15.03 -4.26 -0.92
N LYS A 136 -15.19 -5.14 0.08
CA LYS A 136 -16.49 -5.52 0.66
C LYS A 136 -16.70 -4.98 2.08
N LEU A 137 -15.71 -4.31 2.66
CA LEU A 137 -15.82 -3.74 4.00
C LEU A 137 -16.75 -2.52 3.98
N SER A 138 -17.36 -2.23 5.14
CA SER A 138 -18.12 -0.98 5.30
C SER A 138 -17.19 0.23 5.28
N LEU A 139 -17.71 1.40 4.87
CA LEU A 139 -16.93 2.64 4.85
C LEU A 139 -16.33 2.98 6.22
N GLY A 140 -17.05 2.67 7.32
CA GLY A 140 -16.54 2.88 8.67
C GLY A 140 -15.31 2.03 8.99
N VAL A 141 -15.29 0.76 8.58
CA VAL A 141 -14.12 -0.12 8.76
C VAL A 141 -12.96 0.33 7.87
N ILE A 142 -13.25 0.75 6.62
CA ILE A 142 -12.22 1.27 5.71
C ILE A 142 -11.60 2.55 6.30
N LYS A 143 -12.41 3.48 6.85
CA LYS A 143 -11.90 4.67 7.53
C LYS A 143 -10.99 4.29 8.69
N LYS A 144 -11.44 3.40 9.61
CA LYS A 144 -10.60 2.91 10.72
C LYS A 144 -9.29 2.27 10.24
N MET A 145 -9.31 1.59 9.09
CA MET A 145 -8.11 1.00 8.48
C MET A 145 -7.13 2.07 7.97
N VAL A 146 -7.63 3.13 7.33
CA VAL A 146 -6.81 4.26 6.88
C VAL A 146 -6.30 5.09 8.06
N ASP A 147 -7.13 5.33 9.07
CA ASP A 147 -6.74 5.99 10.32
C ASP A 147 -5.60 5.18 10.99
N ALA A 148 -5.72 3.84 11.05
CA ALA A 148 -4.66 2.97 11.56
C ALA A 148 -3.35 3.09 10.77
N TYR A 149 -3.42 3.20 9.44
CA TYR A 149 -2.24 3.44 8.62
C TYR A 149 -1.58 4.77 8.95
N GLN A 150 -2.37 5.84 9.07
CA GLN A 150 -1.85 7.17 9.40
C GLN A 150 -1.24 7.20 10.79
N GLU A 151 -1.92 6.66 11.80
CA GLU A 151 -1.42 6.59 13.18
C GLU A 151 -0.09 5.84 13.26
N ARG A 152 -0.01 4.65 12.66
CA ARG A 152 1.24 3.88 12.66
C ARG A 152 2.35 4.53 11.84
N TYR A 153 2.01 5.20 10.73
CA TYR A 153 2.99 5.98 9.97
C TYR A 153 3.58 7.11 10.82
N LEU A 154 2.75 7.87 11.54
CA LEU A 154 3.17 8.94 12.43
C LEU A 154 4.04 8.44 13.59
N ASP A 155 3.71 7.28 14.15
CA ASP A 155 4.52 6.68 15.22
C ASP A 155 5.88 6.23 14.68
N LEU A 156 5.90 5.50 13.56
CA LEU A 156 7.13 4.94 12.97
C LEU A 156 8.03 5.98 12.32
N MET A 157 7.50 7.10 11.80
CA MET A 157 8.33 8.15 11.19
C MET A 157 9.21 8.89 12.20
N ASN A 158 8.88 8.80 13.49
CA ASN A 158 9.67 9.37 14.57
C ASN A 158 10.74 8.41 15.11
N GLU A 159 10.75 7.16 14.64
CA GLU A 159 11.75 6.17 15.03
C GLU A 159 13.11 6.50 14.43
N LYS A 160 14.16 6.24 15.23
CA LYS A 160 15.53 6.40 14.75
C LYS A 160 15.79 5.41 13.62
N LEU A 161 16.55 5.83 12.62
CA LEU A 161 16.98 4.99 11.49
C LEU A 161 15.84 4.58 10.54
N VAL A 162 14.63 5.15 10.68
CA VAL A 162 13.57 5.03 9.67
C VAL A 162 13.69 6.19 8.67
N ASN A 163 13.85 5.85 7.39
CA ASN A 163 13.90 6.83 6.29
C ASN A 163 12.76 6.63 5.29
N TYR A 164 12.18 5.43 5.24
CA TYR A 164 11.11 5.10 4.33
C TYR A 164 10.10 4.16 5.01
N ILE A 165 8.81 4.45 4.82
CA ILE A 165 7.70 3.64 5.31
C ILE A 165 6.84 3.25 4.11
N SER A 166 6.64 1.95 3.92
CA SER A 166 5.80 1.37 2.88
C SER A 166 4.59 0.70 3.51
N ILE A 167 3.39 1.09 3.08
CA ILE A 167 2.13 0.47 3.46
C ILE A 167 1.58 -0.25 2.24
N PHE A 168 1.33 -1.56 2.35
CA PHE A 168 0.89 -2.36 1.22
C PHE A 168 0.03 -3.55 1.65
N GLN A 169 -0.69 -4.12 0.69
CA GLN A 169 -1.50 -5.31 0.90
C GLN A 169 -1.30 -6.28 -0.26
N ASN A 170 -1.03 -7.53 0.07
CA ASN A 170 -0.99 -8.64 -0.89
C ASN A 170 -2.29 -9.42 -0.76
N HIS A 171 -3.10 -9.45 -1.81
CA HIS A 171 -4.37 -10.18 -1.83
C HIS A 171 -4.32 -11.34 -2.84
N GLY A 172 -4.48 -12.56 -2.33
CA GLY A 172 -4.45 -13.80 -3.13
C GLY A 172 -3.04 -14.40 -3.28
N TYR A 173 -3.02 -15.70 -3.58
CA TYR A 173 -1.77 -16.49 -3.66
C TYR A 173 -0.78 -15.95 -4.70
N GLU A 174 -1.28 -15.56 -5.88
CA GLU A 174 -0.46 -15.04 -6.97
C GLU A 174 0.19 -13.68 -6.63
N ALA A 175 -0.39 -12.93 -5.69
CA ALA A 175 0.19 -11.70 -5.15
C ALA A 175 1.20 -11.96 -4.02
N GLY A 176 1.48 -13.22 -3.68
CA GLY A 176 2.40 -13.60 -2.60
C GLY A 176 1.79 -13.58 -1.21
N ALA A 177 0.45 -13.57 -1.08
CA ALA A 177 -0.20 -13.73 0.22
C ALA A 177 0.10 -15.12 0.80
N SER A 178 0.57 -15.18 2.05
CA SER A 178 0.79 -16.43 2.78
C SER A 178 -0.39 -16.80 3.69
N ILE A 179 -1.23 -15.82 4.03
CA ILE A 179 -2.40 -15.95 4.89
C ILE A 179 -3.62 -15.42 4.14
N VAL A 180 -4.71 -16.19 4.12
CA VAL A 180 -5.97 -15.84 3.44
C VAL A 180 -6.64 -14.63 4.08
N HIS A 181 -6.62 -14.57 5.41
CA HIS A 181 -7.25 -13.51 6.20
C HIS A 181 -6.77 -12.11 5.74
N PRO A 182 -7.69 -11.20 5.37
CA PRO A 182 -7.35 -9.87 4.88
C PRO A 182 -6.50 -9.07 5.87
N HIS A 183 -5.29 -8.75 5.44
CA HIS A 183 -4.39 -7.90 6.20
C HIS A 183 -3.51 -7.08 5.27
N SER A 184 -3.10 -5.93 5.77
CA SER A 184 -2.08 -5.09 5.19
C SER A 184 -0.82 -5.17 6.03
N GLN A 185 0.28 -4.64 5.49
CA GLN A 185 1.58 -4.63 6.13
C GLN A 185 2.17 -3.24 6.08
N ILE A 186 2.90 -2.89 7.13
CA ILE A 186 3.77 -1.71 7.15
C ILE A 186 5.21 -2.21 7.28
N ILE A 187 6.10 -1.69 6.44
CA ILE A 187 7.55 -1.88 6.54
C ILE A 187 8.19 -0.50 6.68
N ALA A 188 8.93 -0.27 7.76
CA ALA A 188 9.68 0.96 8.02
C ALA A 188 11.18 0.65 8.09
N VAL A 189 11.97 1.25 7.21
CA VAL A 189 13.38 0.85 6.97
C VAL A 189 14.31 2.05 6.71
N PRO A 190 15.64 1.89 6.87
CA PRO A 190 16.63 2.95 6.64
C PRO A 190 16.92 3.24 5.16
N VAL A 191 16.38 2.44 4.23
CA VAL A 191 16.69 2.53 2.80
C VAL A 191 15.44 2.87 1.99
N PHE A 192 15.62 3.66 0.94
CA PHE A 192 14.55 4.04 0.03
C PHE A 192 14.35 2.99 -1.07
N ASP A 193 13.09 2.81 -1.49
CA ASP A 193 12.78 2.05 -2.71
C ASP A 193 13.33 2.78 -3.95
N PRO A 194 14.06 2.10 -4.86
CA PRO A 194 14.61 2.73 -6.06
C PRO A 194 13.56 3.41 -6.94
N SER A 195 12.36 2.83 -7.06
CA SER A 195 11.30 3.40 -7.90
C SER A 195 10.70 4.68 -7.28
N LEU A 196 10.71 4.78 -5.94
CA LEU A 196 10.38 6.02 -5.25
C LEU A 196 11.41 7.11 -5.53
N ILE A 197 12.71 6.79 -5.47
CA ILE A 197 13.78 7.75 -5.79
C ILE A 197 13.60 8.28 -7.22
N ASP A 198 13.36 7.40 -8.18
CA ASP A 198 13.12 7.78 -9.58
C ASP A 198 11.93 8.75 -9.73
N SER A 199 10.86 8.50 -8.97
CA SER A 199 9.68 9.38 -8.95
C SER A 199 10.00 10.75 -8.34
N ILE A 200 10.67 10.79 -7.19
CA ILE A 200 11.03 12.04 -6.48
C ILE A 200 11.97 12.89 -7.35
N GLU A 201 13.06 12.31 -7.84
CA GLU A 201 14.03 13.03 -8.68
C GLU A 201 13.41 13.39 -10.03
N GLY A 202 12.54 12.55 -10.58
CA GLY A 202 11.73 12.85 -11.76
C GLY A 202 10.84 14.08 -11.58
N ALA A 203 10.09 14.12 -10.48
CA ALA A 203 9.20 15.23 -10.13
C ALA A 203 10.00 16.52 -9.90
N LYS A 204 11.14 16.43 -9.21
CA LYS A 204 12.07 17.55 -9.00
C LYS A 204 12.60 18.12 -10.31
N ARG A 205 13.09 17.27 -11.22
CA ARG A 205 13.55 17.70 -12.56
C ARG A 205 12.43 18.34 -13.36
N TYR A 206 11.22 17.78 -13.30
CA TYR A 206 10.05 18.36 -13.97
C TYR A 206 9.76 19.76 -13.44
N TYR A 207 9.69 19.90 -12.11
CA TYR A 207 9.44 21.19 -11.46
C TYR A 207 10.52 22.22 -11.79
N GLN A 208 11.81 21.86 -11.74
CA GLN A 208 12.90 22.76 -12.10
C GLN A 208 12.76 23.30 -13.53
N LYS A 209 12.29 22.48 -14.47
CA LYS A 209 12.14 22.87 -15.87
C LYS A 209 10.87 23.68 -16.16
N TYR A 210 9.75 23.31 -15.55
CA TYR A 210 8.42 23.84 -15.90
C TYR A 210 7.79 24.72 -14.82
N GLN A 211 8.39 24.79 -13.63
CA GLN A 211 7.89 25.52 -12.45
C GLN A 211 6.48 25.07 -12.02
N GLU A 212 6.12 23.81 -12.32
CA GLU A 212 4.84 23.20 -11.95
C GLU A 212 5.03 21.75 -11.50
N CYS A 213 4.15 21.25 -10.62
CA CYS A 213 4.16 19.84 -10.23
C CYS A 213 3.69 18.96 -11.39
N GLY A 214 4.58 18.09 -11.89
CA GLY A 214 4.28 17.24 -13.05
C GLY A 214 3.11 16.28 -12.83
N HIS A 215 2.91 15.75 -11.60
CA HIS A 215 1.75 14.93 -11.28
C HIS A 215 0.44 15.71 -11.36
N CYS A 216 0.41 16.95 -10.85
CA CYS A 216 -0.77 17.81 -10.96
C CYS A 216 -1.07 18.17 -12.43
N VAL A 217 -0.05 18.39 -13.25
CA VAL A 217 -0.22 18.64 -14.70
C VAL A 217 -0.85 17.42 -15.39
N GLN A 218 -0.32 16.21 -15.12
CA GLN A 218 -0.89 14.96 -15.64
C GLN A 218 -2.37 14.82 -15.22
N LEU A 219 -2.65 15.03 -13.93
CA LEU A 219 -4.01 14.92 -13.38
C LEU A 219 -4.99 15.91 -14.00
N LYS A 220 -4.61 17.19 -14.12
CA LYS A 220 -5.45 18.23 -14.76
C LYS A 220 -5.81 17.85 -16.20
N TRP A 221 -4.86 17.29 -16.95
CA TRP A 221 -5.11 16.82 -18.31
C TRP A 221 -6.08 15.63 -18.31
N ASP A 222 -5.88 14.66 -17.42
CA ASP A 222 -6.71 13.46 -17.30
C ASP A 222 -8.16 13.79 -16.92
N LEU A 223 -8.36 14.71 -15.97
CA LEU A 223 -9.69 15.21 -15.59
C LEU A 223 -10.39 15.90 -16.76
N LYS A 224 -9.67 16.72 -17.54
CA LYS A 224 -10.23 17.40 -18.71
C LYS A 224 -10.60 16.45 -19.85
N ASN A 225 -9.83 15.39 -20.06
CA ASN A 225 -10.03 14.45 -21.16
C ASN A 225 -10.95 13.28 -20.80
N SER A 226 -11.09 12.95 -19.52
CA SER A 226 -11.98 11.94 -18.92
C SER A 226 -11.86 10.49 -19.45
N GLN A 227 -10.98 10.21 -20.42
CA GLN A 227 -10.88 8.89 -21.07
C GLN A 227 -10.32 7.78 -20.17
N ARG A 228 -9.65 8.13 -19.07
CA ARG A 228 -8.98 7.17 -18.17
C ARG A 228 -9.48 7.25 -16.73
N ILE A 229 -10.49 8.06 -16.47
CA ILE A 229 -11.11 8.16 -15.15
C ILE A 229 -12.04 6.96 -14.96
N ILE A 230 -11.89 6.29 -13.82
CA ILE A 230 -12.74 5.16 -13.41
C ILE A 230 -13.81 5.65 -12.44
N PHE A 231 -13.39 6.43 -11.45
CA PHE A 231 -14.25 6.98 -10.41
C PHE A 231 -13.67 8.30 -9.90
N GLU A 232 -14.54 9.20 -9.47
CA GLU A 232 -14.19 10.51 -8.93
C GLU A 232 -15.19 10.89 -7.85
N ASN A 233 -14.70 11.32 -6.68
CA ASN A 233 -15.50 12.00 -5.65
C ASN A 233 -14.98 13.44 -5.51
N ASP A 234 -15.40 14.20 -4.48
CA ASP A 234 -15.01 15.61 -4.36
C ASP A 234 -13.50 15.83 -4.22
N LYS A 235 -12.77 14.89 -3.58
CA LYS A 235 -11.37 15.07 -3.16
C LYS A 235 -10.37 14.18 -3.87
N PHE A 236 -10.80 13.04 -4.38
CA PHE A 236 -9.96 12.01 -4.99
C PHE A 236 -10.49 11.58 -6.35
N VAL A 237 -9.58 11.04 -7.15
CA VAL A 237 -9.89 10.41 -8.42
C VAL A 237 -9.13 9.09 -8.57
N ALA A 238 -9.83 8.07 -9.03
CA ALA A 238 -9.29 6.78 -9.43
C ALA A 238 -9.18 6.75 -10.96
N LEU A 239 -7.97 6.52 -11.48
CA LEU A 239 -7.70 6.53 -12.92
C LEU A 239 -6.72 5.45 -13.35
N CYS A 240 -6.76 5.08 -14.62
CA CYS A 240 -5.73 4.26 -15.25
C CYS A 240 -4.56 5.15 -15.70
N PRO A 241 -3.32 4.95 -15.23
CA PRO A 241 -2.18 5.76 -15.64
C PRO A 241 -1.94 5.70 -17.15
N PHE A 242 -1.54 6.83 -17.76
CA PHE A 242 -1.25 6.87 -19.20
C PHE A 242 -0.23 5.80 -19.61
N ALA A 243 0.86 5.69 -18.84
CA ALA A 243 1.91 4.68 -18.97
C ALA A 243 1.77 3.60 -17.88
N SER A 244 0.64 2.89 -17.85
CA SER A 244 0.38 1.79 -16.90
C SER A 244 1.39 0.65 -17.07
N ARG A 245 2.10 0.28 -16.00
CA ARG A 245 3.13 -0.78 -15.94
C ARG A 245 2.51 -2.18 -15.90
N THR A 246 1.30 -2.31 -15.37
CA THR A 246 0.55 -3.57 -15.30
C THR A 246 -0.83 -3.42 -15.93
N ALA A 247 -1.42 -4.56 -16.33
CA ALA A 247 -2.79 -4.56 -16.83
C ALA A 247 -3.76 -4.20 -15.69
N PHE A 248 -4.73 -3.34 -16.00
CA PHE A 248 -5.71 -2.84 -15.02
C PHE A 248 -5.09 -2.08 -13.83
N GLU A 249 -3.91 -1.49 -14.00
CA GLU A 249 -3.34 -0.59 -12.99
C GLU A 249 -4.28 0.60 -12.73
N ILE A 250 -4.57 0.85 -11.45
CA ILE A 250 -5.36 1.99 -10.99
C ILE A 250 -4.51 2.81 -10.03
N LYS A 251 -4.51 4.13 -10.19
CA LYS A 251 -4.00 5.06 -9.19
C LYS A 251 -5.14 5.86 -8.60
N ILE A 252 -5.17 5.94 -7.27
CA ILE A 252 -6.04 6.84 -6.51
C ILE A 252 -5.18 8.04 -6.11
N ILE A 253 -5.58 9.24 -6.50
CA ILE A 253 -4.77 10.46 -6.36
C ILE A 253 -5.67 11.58 -5.80
N PRO A 254 -5.20 12.37 -4.81
CA PRO A 254 -5.92 13.56 -4.39
C PRO A 254 -5.97 14.59 -5.53
N LYS A 255 -7.10 15.26 -5.69
CA LYS A 255 -7.26 16.33 -6.69
C LYS A 255 -6.45 17.56 -6.34
N GLU A 256 -6.33 17.84 -5.05
CA GLU A 256 -5.46 18.88 -4.52
C GLU A 256 -4.04 18.37 -4.34
N HIS A 257 -3.08 19.30 -4.42
CA HIS A 257 -1.67 18.97 -4.26
C HIS A 257 -1.38 18.62 -2.80
N GLN A 258 -1.23 17.33 -2.50
CA GLN A 258 -0.88 16.81 -1.18
C GLN A 258 0.30 15.83 -1.30
N PRO A 259 1.53 16.23 -0.90
CA PRO A 259 2.71 15.39 -1.05
C PRO A 259 2.95 14.41 0.12
N TYR A 260 2.17 14.52 1.20
CA TYR A 260 2.42 13.82 2.47
C TYR A 260 1.18 13.05 2.89
N PHE A 261 1.26 11.71 2.91
CA PHE A 261 0.17 10.84 3.36
C PHE A 261 -0.16 11.08 4.83
N GLU A 262 0.84 11.30 5.67
CA GLU A 262 0.65 11.50 7.10
C GLU A 262 -0.14 12.78 7.46
N ARG A 263 -0.36 13.66 6.49
CA ARG A 263 -1.07 14.95 6.65
C ARG A 263 -2.50 14.94 6.10
N ILE A 264 -3.03 13.78 5.71
CA ILE A 264 -4.45 13.66 5.36
C ILE A 264 -5.33 14.08 6.55
N LYS A 265 -6.48 14.67 6.25
CA LYS A 265 -7.44 15.15 7.25
C LYS A 265 -8.63 14.21 7.35
N ASP A 266 -9.37 14.28 8.46
CA ASP A 266 -10.55 13.43 8.68
C ASP A 266 -11.62 13.53 7.59
N ASP A 267 -11.77 14.71 6.98
CA ASP A 267 -12.75 14.92 5.91
C ASP A 267 -12.27 14.37 4.55
N ASP A 268 -10.99 14.01 4.40
CA ASP A 268 -10.39 13.53 3.14
C ASP A 268 -10.81 12.08 2.82
#